data_AF-A0A1F9S9V6-F1
#
_entry.id   AF-A0A1F9S9V6-F1
#
_cell.length_a   1.000
_cell.length_b   1.000
_cell.length_c   1.000
_cell.angle_alpha   90.00
_cell.angle_beta   90.00
_cell.angle_gamma   90.00
#
_symmetry.space_group_name_H-M   'P 1'
#
loop_
_entity.id
_entity.type
_entity.pdbx_description
1 polymer ?
#
loop_
_entity_poly.entity_id
_entity_poly.type
_entity_poly.pdbx_seq_one_letter_code
_entity_poly.pdbx_strand_id
1 'polypeptide(L)'
;MTRNRGEVLLYSLAAYFSLAALLTIVVLLGALAGMKLAFALARFGLGPEQVYWLKPALYDSAGFAIASVATAVLHYYLASLLHFAGAGRAGISAAVFFGAVFCGLIFWRGAAASSLGAYGFSGLCVTAAVLIGGLGAAFQEPGENPWPQSVAARFR
;
A
#
# COMPACT_ATOMS: atom_id res chain seq x y z
N MET A 1 25.96 26.14 -6.33
CA MET A 1 25.11 25.58 -5.25
C MET A 1 24.46 24.26 -5.69
N THR A 2 25.24 23.19 -5.90
CA THR A 2 24.75 21.88 -6.39
C THR A 2 24.83 20.76 -5.34
N ARG A 3 25.48 21.02 -4.21
CA ARG A 3 25.72 20.03 -3.13
C ARG A 3 24.45 19.57 -2.40
N ASN A 4 23.37 20.36 -2.45
CA ASN A 4 22.13 20.10 -1.69
C ASN A 4 21.14 19.12 -2.35
N ARG A 5 21.18 18.91 -3.68
CA ARG A 5 20.16 18.10 -4.37
C ARG A 5 20.30 16.59 -4.11
N GLY A 6 21.53 16.09 -4.00
CA GLY A 6 21.79 14.67 -3.74
C GLY A 6 21.37 14.26 -2.33
N GLU A 7 21.64 15.10 -1.33
CA GLU A 7 21.26 14.86 0.06
C GLU A 7 19.72 14.86 0.22
N VAL A 8 19.04 15.86 -0.36
CA VAL A 8 17.56 15.93 -0.32
C VAL A 8 16.91 14.70 -0.97
N LEU A 9 17.46 14.20 -2.08
CA LEU A 9 16.96 12.98 -2.72
C LEU A 9 17.15 11.73 -1.84
N LEU A 10 18.31 11.59 -1.20
CA LEU A 10 18.60 10.48 -0.29
C LEU A 10 17.65 10.50 0.92
N TYR A 11 17.44 11.66 1.55
CA TYR A 11 16.50 11.79 2.66
C TYR A 11 15.06 11.51 2.23
N SER A 12 14.64 11.98 1.04
CA SER A 12 13.31 11.73 0.49
C SER A 12 13.09 10.24 0.21
N LEU A 13 14.12 9.54 -0.29
CA LEU A 13 14.07 8.11 -0.54
C LEU A 13 14.02 7.31 0.76
N ALA A 14 14.83 7.67 1.76
CA ALA A 14 14.79 7.05 3.07
C ALA A 14 13.41 7.23 3.73
N ALA A 15 12.87 8.46 3.69
CA ALA A 15 11.53 8.77 4.18
C ALA A 15 10.45 7.95 3.44
N TYR A 16 10.54 7.82 2.12
CA TYR A 16 9.65 6.98 1.33
C TYR A 16 9.63 5.54 1.83
N PHE A 17 10.79 4.91 2.00
CA PHE A 17 10.86 3.51 2.45
C PHE A 17 10.40 3.33 3.89
N SER A 18 10.77 4.22 4.80
CA SER A 18 10.32 4.18 6.20
C SER A 18 8.80 4.34 6.30
N LEU A 19 8.22 5.29 5.56
CA LEU A 19 6.77 5.50 5.52
C LEU A 19 6.07 4.32 4.86
N ALA A 20 6.56 3.81 3.73
CA ALA A 20 5.98 2.66 3.05
C ALA A 20 5.94 1.42 3.97
N ALA A 21 7.01 1.17 4.73
CA ALA A 21 7.06 0.07 5.69
C ALA A 21 6.03 0.24 6.82
N LEU A 22 5.99 1.43 7.46
CA LEU A 22 5.04 1.72 8.53
C LEU A 22 3.59 1.62 8.03
N LEU A 23 3.31 2.19 6.86
CA LEU A 23 1.99 2.16 6.24
C LEU A 23 1.59 0.73 5.86
N THR A 24 2.52 -0.11 5.40
CA THR A 24 2.25 -1.54 5.13
C THR A 24 1.80 -2.26 6.39
N ILE A 25 2.39 -1.96 7.55
CA ILE A 25 1.96 -2.53 8.84
C ILE A 25 0.55 -2.06 9.18
N VAL A 26 0.25 -0.76 9.01
CA VAL A 26 -1.09 -0.21 9.25
C VAL A 26 -2.12 -0.86 8.32
N VAL A 27 -1.79 -1.05 7.05
CA VAL A 27 -2.64 -1.72 6.07
C VAL A 27 -2.88 -3.19 6.44
N LEU A 28 -1.85 -3.90 6.92
CA LEU A 28 -2.00 -5.28 7.41
C LEU A 28 -2.97 -5.35 8.60
N LEU A 29 -2.84 -4.45 9.57
CA LEU A 29 -3.76 -4.36 10.71
C LEU A 29 -5.19 -4.02 10.25
N GLY A 30 -5.33 -3.09 9.31
CA GLY A 30 -6.61 -2.73 8.71
C GLY A 30 -7.26 -3.88 7.95
N ALA A 31 -6.48 -4.66 7.20
CA ALA A 31 -6.95 -5.85 6.50
C ALA A 31 -7.45 -6.93 7.46
N LEU A 32 -6.72 -7.18 8.56
CA LEU A 32 -7.13 -8.10 9.61
C LEU A 32 -8.41 -7.64 10.31
N ALA A 33 -8.51 -6.34 10.62
CA ALA A 33 -9.71 -5.76 11.21
C ALA A 33 -10.91 -5.87 10.26
N GLY A 34 -10.72 -5.59 8.97
CA GLY A 34 -11.75 -5.70 7.93
C GLY A 34 -12.25 -7.12 7.75
N MET A 35 -11.35 -8.10 7.71
CA MET A 35 -11.71 -9.53 7.69
C MET A 35 -12.54 -9.93 8.92
N LYS A 36 -12.12 -9.52 10.12
CA LYS A 36 -12.87 -9.79 11.37
C LYS A 36 -14.24 -9.12 11.38
N LEU A 37 -14.33 -7.89 10.88
CA LEU A 37 -15.59 -7.17 10.76
C LEU A 37 -16.53 -7.87 9.76
N ALA A 38 -16.01 -8.29 8.60
CA ALA A 38 -16.79 -9.04 7.61
C ALA A 38 -17.34 -10.35 8.21
N PHE A 39 -16.51 -11.08 8.97
CA PHE A 39 -16.96 -12.27 9.69
C PHE A 39 -18.04 -11.94 10.74
N ALA A 40 -17.86 -10.88 11.53
CA ALA A 40 -18.84 -10.47 12.53
C ALA A 40 -20.19 -10.07 11.92
N LEU A 41 -20.17 -9.33 10.80
CA LEU A 41 -21.38 -8.95 10.05
C LEU A 41 -22.07 -10.18 9.45
N ALA A 42 -21.32 -11.09 8.86
CA ALA A 42 -21.87 -12.34 8.32
C ALA A 42 -22.49 -13.21 9.43
N ARG A 43 -21.85 -13.28 10.60
CA ARG A 43 -22.40 -13.98 11.77
C ARG A 43 -23.70 -13.35 12.25
N PHE A 44 -23.80 -12.02 12.24
CA PHE A 44 -25.01 -11.30 12.62
C PHE A 44 -26.16 -11.53 11.63
N GLY A 45 -25.87 -11.55 10.32
CA GLY A 45 -26.90 -11.70 9.28
C GLY A 45 -27.35 -13.13 9.00
N LEU A 46 -26.44 -14.12 9.06
CA LEU A 46 -26.71 -15.53 8.70
C LEU A 46 -26.93 -16.42 9.94
N GLY A 47 -26.60 -15.91 11.13
CA GLY A 47 -26.62 -16.69 12.36
C GLY A 47 -25.32 -17.49 12.60
N PRO A 48 -25.12 -17.96 13.85
CA PRO A 48 -23.85 -18.51 14.31
C PRO A 48 -23.48 -19.85 13.68
N GLU A 49 -24.43 -20.66 13.22
CA GLU A 49 -24.14 -21.97 12.61
C GLU A 49 -23.80 -21.87 11.12
N GLN A 50 -24.47 -20.96 10.41
CA GLN A 50 -24.34 -20.82 8.95
C GLN A 50 -23.07 -20.05 8.56
N VAL A 51 -22.53 -19.21 9.44
CA VAL A 51 -21.33 -18.40 9.16
C VAL A 51 -20.07 -19.26 8.91
N TYR A 52 -20.00 -20.45 9.52
CA TYR A 52 -18.88 -21.38 9.37
C TYR A 52 -18.95 -22.19 8.06
N TRP A 53 -20.10 -22.19 7.37
CA TRP A 53 -20.22 -22.76 6.03
C TRP A 53 -19.58 -21.87 4.95
N LEU A 54 -19.48 -20.56 5.21
CA LEU A 54 -18.72 -19.68 4.33
C LEU A 54 -17.24 -20.02 4.41
N LYS A 55 -16.64 -20.29 3.25
CA LYS A 55 -15.22 -20.60 3.14
C LYS A 55 -14.38 -19.43 3.66
N PRO A 56 -13.31 -19.68 4.42
CA PRO A 56 -12.37 -18.66 4.91
C PRO A 56 -11.89 -17.68 3.82
N ALA A 57 -11.72 -18.18 2.59
CA ALA A 57 -11.33 -17.39 1.42
C ALA A 57 -12.28 -16.20 1.13
N LEU A 58 -13.56 -16.29 1.47
CA LEU A 58 -14.51 -15.17 1.28
C LEU A 58 -14.23 -14.03 2.26
N TYR A 59 -13.89 -14.33 3.51
CA TYR A 59 -13.56 -13.32 4.51
C TYR A 59 -12.18 -12.72 4.26
N ASP A 60 -11.22 -13.55 3.85
CA ASP A 60 -9.89 -13.11 3.43
C ASP A 60 -9.97 -12.14 2.24
N SER A 61 -10.93 -12.32 1.34
CA SER A 61 -11.11 -11.44 0.18
C SER A 61 -11.45 -10.00 0.58
N ALA A 62 -12.21 -9.79 1.65
CA ALA A 62 -12.49 -8.45 2.18
C ALA A 62 -11.21 -7.80 2.73
N GLY A 63 -10.40 -8.57 3.48
CA GLY A 63 -9.10 -8.13 3.96
C GLY A 63 -8.15 -7.77 2.81
N PHE A 64 -8.08 -8.59 1.77
CA PHE A 64 -7.25 -8.33 0.59
C PHE A 64 -7.75 -7.15 -0.25
N ALA A 65 -9.06 -6.97 -0.40
CA ALA A 65 -9.61 -5.81 -1.11
C ALA A 65 -9.21 -4.50 -0.40
N ILE A 66 -9.37 -4.44 0.93
CA ILE A 66 -8.94 -3.30 1.74
C ILE A 66 -7.43 -3.11 1.59
N ALA A 67 -6.65 -4.19 1.72
CA ALA A 67 -5.20 -4.12 1.60
C ALA A 67 -4.76 -3.57 0.24
N SER A 68 -5.32 -4.07 -0.86
CA SER A 68 -4.99 -3.65 -2.21
C SER A 68 -5.37 -2.21 -2.48
N VAL A 69 -6.59 -1.79 -2.14
CA VAL A 69 -7.04 -0.40 -2.35
C VAL A 69 -6.19 0.57 -1.54
N ALA A 70 -6.02 0.30 -0.24
CA ALA A 70 -5.22 1.17 0.63
C ALA A 70 -3.76 1.25 0.16
N THR A 71 -3.15 0.11 -0.18
CA THR A 71 -1.76 0.07 -0.67
C THR A 71 -1.60 0.86 -1.97
N ALA A 72 -2.52 0.69 -2.93
CA ALA A 72 -2.45 1.40 -4.21
C ALA A 72 -2.57 2.92 -4.00
N VAL A 73 -3.53 3.38 -3.21
CA VAL A 73 -3.72 4.81 -2.90
C VAL A 73 -2.49 5.38 -2.19
N LEU A 74 -1.95 4.68 -1.20
CA LEU A 74 -0.78 5.14 -0.44
C LEU A 74 0.47 5.22 -1.31
N HIS A 75 0.73 4.22 -2.14
CA HIS A 75 1.90 4.26 -3.03
C HIS A 75 1.76 5.27 -4.15
N TYR A 76 0.55 5.49 -4.66
CA TYR A 76 0.27 6.59 -5.57
C TYR A 76 0.59 7.95 -4.92
N TYR A 77 0.17 8.15 -3.66
CA TYR A 77 0.46 9.36 -2.91
C TYR A 77 1.96 9.55 -2.64
N LEU A 78 2.64 8.52 -2.13
CA LEU A 78 4.08 8.59 -1.82
C LEU A 78 4.93 8.82 -3.07
N ALA A 79 4.62 8.16 -4.18
CA ALA A 79 5.32 8.37 -5.45
C ALA A 79 5.05 9.77 -6.02
N SER A 80 3.83 10.32 -5.83
CA SER A 80 3.53 11.71 -6.18
C SER A 80 4.36 12.69 -5.35
N LEU A 81 4.58 12.42 -4.06
CA LEU A 81 5.46 13.25 -3.21
C LEU A 81 6.91 13.22 -3.71
N LEU A 82 7.43 12.07 -4.11
CA LEU A 82 8.77 11.98 -4.70
C LEU A 82 8.86 12.79 -6.00
N HIS A 83 7.80 12.76 -6.82
CA HIS A 83 7.73 13.59 -8.02
C HIS A 83 7.81 15.09 -7.68
N PHE A 84 7.07 15.55 -6.66
CA PHE A 84 7.13 16.94 -6.20
C PHE A 84 8.49 17.34 -5.60
N ALA A 85 9.19 16.40 -4.95
CA ALA A 85 10.56 16.59 -4.47
C ALA A 85 11.61 16.67 -5.59
N GLY A 86 11.19 16.51 -6.85
CA GLY A 86 12.05 16.62 -8.03
C GLY A 86 12.70 15.30 -8.46
N ALA A 87 12.23 14.15 -7.95
CA ALA A 87 12.70 12.86 -8.41
C ALA A 87 12.26 12.61 -9.87
N GLY A 88 13.20 12.20 -10.72
CA GLY A 88 12.89 11.79 -12.08
C GLY A 88 12.11 10.48 -12.13
N ARG A 89 11.37 10.25 -13.22
CA ARG A 89 10.53 9.04 -13.43
C ARG A 89 11.28 7.74 -13.14
N ALA A 90 12.51 7.61 -13.64
CA ALA A 90 13.33 6.41 -13.41
C ALA A 90 13.63 6.17 -11.92
N GLY A 91 13.90 7.23 -11.15
CA GLY A 91 14.15 7.12 -9.70
C GLY A 91 12.89 6.73 -8.92
N ILE A 92 11.74 7.31 -9.28
CA ILE A 92 10.44 6.94 -8.70
C ILE A 92 10.12 5.48 -9.02
N SER A 93 10.24 5.07 -10.29
CA SER A 93 9.97 3.68 -10.70
C SER A 93 10.87 2.68 -9.98
N ALA A 94 12.16 3.00 -9.79
CA ALA A 94 13.06 2.17 -8.99
C ALA A 94 12.60 2.08 -7.52
N ALA A 95 12.28 3.22 -6.89
CA ALA A 95 11.78 3.26 -5.51
C ALA A 95 10.47 2.46 -5.35
N VAL A 96 9.57 2.56 -6.32
CA VAL A 96 8.31 1.79 -6.36
C VAL A 96 8.60 0.31 -6.52
N PHE A 97 9.52 -0.09 -7.39
CA PHE A 97 9.87 -1.50 -7.58
C PHE A 97 10.44 -2.14 -6.30
N PHE A 98 11.43 -1.50 -5.68
CA PHE A 98 11.98 -1.96 -4.41
C PHE A 98 10.92 -1.93 -3.30
N GLY A 99 10.09 -0.88 -3.27
CA GLY A 99 8.97 -0.76 -2.35
C GLY A 99 7.97 -1.91 -2.52
N ALA A 100 7.66 -2.32 -3.74
CA ALA A 100 6.72 -3.40 -4.04
C ALA A 100 7.23 -4.73 -3.47
N VAL A 101 8.50 -5.05 -3.73
CA VAL A 101 9.13 -6.27 -3.19
C VAL A 101 9.15 -6.22 -1.67
N PHE A 102 9.60 -5.10 -1.08
CA PHE A 102 9.76 -4.99 0.37
C PHE A 102 8.42 -5.04 1.12
N CYS A 103 7.42 -4.27 0.65
CA CYS A 103 6.09 -4.24 1.25
C CYS A 103 5.36 -5.57 1.06
N GLY A 104 5.49 -6.21 -0.12
CA GLY A 104 4.95 -7.54 -0.37
C GLY A 104 5.55 -8.60 0.57
N LEU A 105 6.86 -8.57 0.80
CA LEU A 105 7.54 -9.47 1.74
C LEU A 105 7.12 -9.23 3.19
N ILE A 106 7.06 -7.97 3.64
CA ILE A 106 6.60 -7.63 4.99
C ILE A 106 5.17 -8.10 5.20
N PHE A 107 4.28 -7.80 4.25
CA PHE A 107 2.88 -8.16 4.35
C PHE A 107 2.72 -9.68 4.36
N TRP A 108 3.40 -10.40 3.47
CA TRP A 108 3.37 -11.86 3.45
C TRP A 108 3.85 -12.45 4.76
N ARG A 109 4.98 -11.97 5.29
CA ARG A 109 5.54 -12.48 6.55
C ARG A 109 4.62 -12.21 7.73
N GLY A 110 4.01 -11.02 7.78
CA GLY A 110 3.03 -10.66 8.80
C GLY A 110 1.73 -11.47 8.67
N ALA A 111 1.22 -11.66 7.45
CA ALA A 111 0.05 -12.47 7.18
C ALA A 111 0.25 -13.94 7.56
N ALA A 112 1.44 -14.50 7.32
CA ALA A 112 1.79 -15.86 7.71
C ALA A 112 1.79 -16.09 9.24
N ALA A 113 2.00 -15.04 10.03
CA ALA A 113 1.91 -15.08 11.49
C ALA A 113 0.49 -14.74 12.01
N SER A 114 -0.49 -14.62 11.12
CA SER A 114 -1.85 -14.19 11.43
C SER A 114 -2.89 -15.25 11.09
N SER A 115 -4.17 -14.94 11.31
CA SER A 115 -5.30 -15.82 10.97
C SER A 115 -5.77 -15.73 9.51
N LEU A 116 -5.04 -15.03 8.63
CA LEU A 116 -5.34 -14.96 7.19
C LEU A 116 -5.05 -16.33 6.55
N GLY A 117 -6.08 -17.00 6.05
CA GLY A 117 -5.97 -18.35 5.49
C GLY A 117 -5.25 -18.41 4.15
N ALA A 118 -5.44 -17.39 3.31
CA ALA A 118 -4.83 -17.27 1.98
C ALA A 118 -3.52 -16.43 1.96
N TYR A 119 -2.73 -16.49 3.04
CA TYR A 119 -1.52 -15.69 3.22
C TYR A 119 -0.49 -15.85 2.08
N GLY A 120 -0.45 -16.98 1.38
CA GLY A 120 0.46 -17.20 0.24
C GLY A 120 0.26 -16.24 -0.94
N PHE A 121 -0.95 -15.73 -1.13
CA PHE A 121 -1.27 -14.75 -2.19
C PHE A 121 -1.25 -13.30 -1.68
N SER A 122 -1.28 -13.10 -0.37
CA SER A 122 -1.39 -11.79 0.26
C SER A 122 -0.24 -10.84 -0.09
N GLY A 123 0.99 -11.36 -0.14
CA GLY A 123 2.17 -10.60 -0.56
C GLY A 123 2.09 -10.17 -2.02
N LEU A 124 1.60 -11.05 -2.90
CA LEU A 124 1.43 -10.75 -4.32
C LEU A 124 0.38 -9.66 -4.55
N CYS A 125 -0.75 -9.70 -3.83
CA CYS A 125 -1.78 -8.66 -3.89
C CYS A 125 -1.23 -7.29 -3.49
N VAL A 126 -0.40 -7.24 -2.45
CA VAL A 126 0.26 -5.99 -2.02
C VAL A 126 1.31 -5.56 -3.03
N THR A 127 2.19 -6.44 -3.48
CA THR A 127 3.19 -6.13 -4.53
C THR A 127 2.52 -5.54 -5.76
N ALA A 128 1.45 -6.17 -6.26
CA ALA A 128 0.70 -5.67 -7.41
C ALA A 128 0.08 -4.30 -7.14
N ALA A 129 -0.53 -4.09 -5.95
CA ALA A 129 -1.11 -2.81 -5.58
C ALA A 129 -0.05 -1.69 -5.48
N VAL A 130 1.13 -1.98 -4.93
CA VAL A 130 2.26 -1.02 -4.91
C VAL A 130 2.64 -0.63 -6.34
N LEU A 131 2.78 -1.61 -7.23
CA LEU A 131 3.13 -1.34 -8.63
C LEU A 131 2.06 -0.52 -9.34
N ILE A 132 0.78 -0.88 -9.21
CA ILE A 132 -0.34 -0.16 -9.84
C ILE A 132 -0.37 1.30 -9.35
N GLY A 133 -0.38 1.50 -8.03
CA GLY A 133 -0.44 2.85 -7.45
C GLY A 133 0.82 3.67 -7.72
N GLY A 134 1.98 3.12 -7.39
CA GLY A 134 3.26 3.80 -7.49
C GLY A 134 3.66 4.12 -8.93
N LEU A 135 3.46 3.19 -9.87
CA LEU A 135 3.74 3.45 -11.29
C LEU A 135 2.69 4.38 -11.90
N GLY A 136 1.43 4.29 -11.48
CA GLY A 136 0.40 5.25 -11.87
C GLY A 136 0.82 6.69 -11.58
N ALA A 137 1.41 6.93 -10.40
CA ALA A 137 1.95 8.24 -10.04
C ALA A 137 3.28 8.60 -10.75
N ALA A 138 4.11 7.61 -11.12
CA ALA A 138 5.36 7.84 -11.83
C ALA A 138 5.14 8.25 -13.30
N PHE A 139 4.08 7.75 -13.92
CA PHE A 139 3.76 7.97 -15.34
C PHE A 139 2.62 8.96 -15.59
N GLN A 140 1.97 9.48 -14.55
CA GLN A 140 0.95 10.53 -14.70
C GLN A 140 1.49 11.76 -15.45
N GLU A 141 0.62 12.40 -16.22
CA GLU A 141 0.95 13.67 -16.89
C GLU A 141 0.83 14.87 -15.93
N PRO A 142 1.58 15.96 -16.16
CA PRO A 142 1.45 17.19 -15.37
C PRO A 142 0.06 17.81 -15.54
N GLY A 143 -0.86 17.52 -14.61
CA GLY A 143 -2.24 18.00 -14.63
C GLY A 143 -3.27 16.93 -14.25
N GLU A 144 -2.88 15.66 -14.32
CA GLU A 144 -3.74 14.52 -13.96
C GLU A 144 -3.71 14.19 -12.46
N ASN A 145 -2.76 14.80 -11.73
CA ASN A 145 -2.61 14.55 -10.31
C ASN A 145 -3.83 15.12 -9.55
N PRO A 146 -4.66 14.28 -8.90
CA PRO A 146 -5.84 14.73 -8.19
C PRO A 146 -5.50 15.48 -6.89
N TRP A 147 -4.24 15.45 -6.44
CA TRP A 147 -3.79 16.16 -5.25
C TRP A 147 -3.60 17.65 -5.58
N PRO A 148 -4.33 18.56 -4.91
CA PRO A 148 -4.25 19.98 -5.20
C PRO A 148 -2.84 20.52 -4.94
N GLN A 149 -2.39 21.44 -5.79
CA GLN A 149 -1.05 22.03 -5.69
C GLN A 149 -0.77 22.67 -4.32
N SER A 150 -1.80 23.09 -3.58
CA SER A 150 -1.70 23.62 -2.22
C SER A 150 -1.20 22.58 -1.20
N VAL A 151 -1.53 21.31 -1.39
CA VAL A 151 -1.00 20.20 -0.57
C VAL A 151 0.43 19.90 -1.00
N ALA A 152 0.69 19.88 -2.31
CA ALA A 152 2.03 19.68 -2.86
C ALA A 152 3.03 20.78 -2.41
N ALA A 153 2.57 22.01 -2.25
CA ALA A 153 3.38 23.15 -1.82
C ALA A 153 3.92 23.03 -0.39
N ARG A 154 3.29 22.22 0.48
CA ARG A 154 3.78 21.98 1.86
C ARG A 154 5.02 21.08 1.93
N PHE A 155 5.43 20.50 0.81
CA PHE A 155 6.54 19.55 0.71
C PHE A 155 7.72 20.09 -0.13
N ARG A 156 7.68 21.37 -0.53
CA ARG A 156 8.83 22.12 -1.07
C ARG A 156 9.55 22.87 0.05
#